data_AF-A7Y857-F1
#
_entry.id   AF-A7Y857-F1
#
_cell.length_a   1.000
_cell.length_b   1.000
_cell.length_c   1.000
_cell.angle_alpha   90.00
_cell.angle_beta   90.00
_cell.angle_gamma   90.00
#
_symmetry.space_group_name_H-M   'P 1'
#
loop_
_entity.id
_entity.type
_entity.pdbx_description
1 polymer ?
#
loop_
_entity_poly.entity_id
_entity_poly.type
_entity_poly.pdbx_seq_one_letter_code
_entity_poly.pdbx_strand_id
1 'polypeptide(L)'
;LLEDTAEEYYYELISRNLLQPVYTSFDQSECKMHDLLRQLACHLSREECYIGDPTSMVDNNMRKLRRILVITEKDMVVIPSMGKEEIKLRTFRTQQNPLGIEKTFFMRFVYLRVLDLSDLLVEKIPDCLGNLIHLRLLDLDGTLISSVPESIGALKNLQMLHLQRCKSLHSLPSAITRLCNLRRLGIDFTPINKFPRGIGRLQFLNDLEGFPVGGGSDNTKMQDGWNLQELAHLSQLRQLDLNKLERATPRSSTDALLLTDKKHLKKLNLCCTKPTDEEYSEKGISNVEMIFEQLSPPRNLEDLMIVLFFGRKFPTWLSTSQLSSLTYLRLIDCKSCVHLPP
;
A
#
# COMPACT_ATOMS: atom_id res chain seq x y z
N LEU A 1 -6.69 16.65 4.14
CA LEU A 1 -5.66 15.90 3.38
C LEU A 1 -6.04 15.84 1.91
N LEU A 2 -5.13 15.48 1.00
CA LEU A 2 -5.47 15.34 -0.44
C LEU A 2 -6.47 14.19 -0.66
N GLU A 3 -6.39 13.20 0.22
CA GLU A 3 -7.23 12.02 0.30
C GLU A 3 -8.66 12.39 0.69
N ASP A 4 -8.84 13.36 1.60
CA ASP A 4 -10.17 13.87 1.95
C ASP A 4 -10.81 14.58 0.73
N THR A 5 -10.04 15.38 -0.02
CA THR A 5 -10.53 15.96 -1.29
C THR A 5 -10.84 14.89 -2.34
N ALA A 6 -10.07 13.80 -2.38
CA ALA A 6 -10.35 12.68 -3.28
C ALA A 6 -11.65 11.96 -2.90
N GLU A 7 -11.90 11.78 -1.60
CA GLU A 7 -13.16 11.25 -1.06
C GLU A 7 -14.34 12.17 -1.39
N GLU A 8 -14.19 13.49 -1.25
CA GLU A 8 -15.22 14.47 -1.65
C GLU A 8 -15.60 14.32 -3.13
N TYR A 9 -14.62 14.24 -4.05
CA TYR A 9 -14.90 14.00 -5.46
C TYR A 9 -15.55 12.64 -5.71
N TYR A 10 -15.17 11.60 -4.97
CA TYR A 10 -15.80 10.28 -5.07
C TYR A 10 -17.28 10.35 -4.68
N TYR A 11 -17.61 10.96 -3.54
CA TYR A 11 -18.99 11.16 -3.11
C TYR A 11 -19.78 12.09 -4.03
N GLU A 12 -19.13 13.07 -4.65
CA GLU A 12 -19.76 13.89 -5.68
C GLU A 12 -20.18 13.03 -6.89
N LEU A 13 -19.31 12.14 -7.37
CA LEU A 13 -19.63 11.22 -8.47
C LEU A 13 -20.80 10.28 -8.13
N ILE A 14 -20.87 9.82 -6.87
CA ILE A 14 -22.00 9.02 -6.38
C ILE A 14 -23.29 9.85 -6.35
N SER A 15 -23.25 11.07 -5.80
CA SER A 15 -24.42 11.96 -5.70
C SER A 15 -25.01 12.31 -7.06
N ARG A 16 -24.18 12.33 -8.10
CA ARG A 16 -24.57 12.55 -9.51
C ARG A 16 -25.00 11.27 -10.22
N ASN A 17 -25.06 10.14 -9.53
CA ASN A 17 -25.37 8.80 -10.06
C ASN A 17 -24.42 8.34 -11.17
N LEU A 18 -23.18 8.85 -11.18
CA LEU A 18 -22.16 8.44 -12.15
C LEU A 18 -21.42 7.18 -11.71
N LEU A 19 -21.28 6.99 -10.40
CA LEU A 19 -20.75 5.79 -9.76
C LEU A 19 -21.77 5.23 -8.78
N GLN A 20 -21.77 3.90 -8.65
CA GLN A 20 -22.58 3.16 -7.69
C GLN A 20 -21.64 2.38 -6.77
N PRO A 21 -21.59 2.68 -5.47
CA PRO A 21 -20.78 1.92 -4.51
C PRO A 21 -21.18 0.44 -4.49
N VAL A 22 -20.18 -0.42 -4.33
CA VAL A 22 -20.39 -1.82 -3.98
C VAL A 22 -20.24 -1.92 -2.45
N TYR A 23 -21.32 -2.30 -1.77
CA TYR A 23 -21.40 -2.28 -0.30
C TYR A 23 -20.70 -3.47 0.38
N THR A 24 -19.73 -4.09 -0.28
CA THR A 24 -19.01 -5.27 0.23
C THR A 24 -17.82 -4.91 1.12
N SER A 25 -17.27 -3.70 1.02
CA SER A 25 -16.12 -3.20 1.81
C SER A 25 -16.47 -1.95 2.63
N PHE A 26 -15.82 -1.79 3.80
CA PHE A 26 -16.03 -0.67 4.74
C PHE A 26 -15.77 0.69 4.09
N ASP A 27 -14.67 0.81 3.38
CA ASP A 27 -14.25 2.05 2.72
C ASP A 27 -15.01 2.32 1.42
N GLN A 28 -15.95 1.43 1.04
CA GLN A 28 -16.65 1.46 -0.25
C GLN A 28 -15.67 1.70 -1.41
N SER A 29 -14.47 1.12 -1.29
CA SER A 29 -13.40 1.25 -2.28
C SER A 29 -13.78 0.70 -3.65
N GLU A 30 -14.77 -0.18 -3.70
CA GLU A 30 -15.32 -0.74 -4.91
C GLU A 30 -16.55 0.05 -5.37
N CYS A 31 -16.59 0.38 -6.66
CA CYS A 31 -17.74 0.98 -7.31
C CYS A 31 -17.92 0.42 -8.71
N LYS A 32 -19.16 0.50 -9.20
CA LYS A 32 -19.54 0.16 -10.58
C LYS A 32 -20.12 1.39 -11.28
N MET A 33 -20.09 1.37 -12.60
CA MET A 33 -20.71 2.37 -13.46
C MET A 33 -21.72 1.69 -14.37
N HIS A 34 -22.85 2.36 -14.64
CA HIS A 34 -23.84 1.85 -15.58
C HIS A 34 -23.27 1.74 -17.01
N ASP A 35 -23.60 0.69 -17.75
CA ASP A 35 -23.00 0.40 -19.06
C ASP A 35 -23.17 1.54 -20.08
N LEU A 36 -24.33 2.20 -20.10
CA LEU A 36 -24.57 3.36 -20.98
C LEU A 36 -23.64 4.56 -20.63
N LEU A 37 -23.39 4.83 -19.35
CA LEU A 37 -22.47 5.88 -18.93
C LEU A 37 -21.02 5.51 -19.27
N ARG A 38 -20.66 4.24 -19.09
CA ARG A 38 -19.36 3.71 -19.50
C ARG A 38 -19.15 3.86 -21.01
N GLN A 39 -20.14 3.49 -21.82
CA GLN A 39 -20.09 3.66 -23.28
C GLN A 39 -19.93 5.13 -23.69
N LEU A 40 -20.67 6.04 -23.06
CA LEU A 40 -20.52 7.47 -23.29
C LEU A 40 -19.10 7.96 -22.92
N ALA A 41 -18.57 7.55 -21.76
CA ALA A 41 -17.21 7.90 -21.34
C ALA A 41 -16.15 7.38 -22.31
N CYS A 42 -16.28 6.14 -22.79
CA CYS A 42 -15.42 5.58 -23.84
C CYS A 42 -15.53 6.37 -25.15
N HIS A 43 -16.74 6.75 -25.56
CA HIS A 43 -16.94 7.55 -26.77
C HIS A 43 -16.28 8.92 -26.68
N LEU A 44 -16.42 9.63 -25.55
CA LEU A 44 -15.85 10.95 -25.32
C LEU A 44 -14.32 10.92 -25.20
N SER A 45 -13.74 9.80 -24.73
CA SER A 45 -12.29 9.67 -24.50
C SER A 45 -11.54 8.89 -25.58
N ARG A 46 -12.20 8.44 -26.66
CA ARG A 46 -11.67 7.55 -27.71
C ARG A 46 -10.38 8.00 -28.38
N GLU A 47 -10.06 9.30 -28.35
CA GLU A 47 -8.83 9.83 -28.94
C GLU A 47 -7.64 9.78 -27.96
N GLU A 48 -7.91 9.78 -26.66
CA GLU A 48 -6.89 9.80 -25.61
C GLU A 48 -6.75 8.48 -24.85
N CYS A 49 -7.76 7.60 -24.94
CA CYS A 49 -7.85 6.36 -24.18
C CYS A 49 -7.98 5.17 -25.13
N TYR A 50 -7.22 4.12 -24.85
CA TYR A 50 -7.32 2.84 -25.54
C TYR A 50 -7.59 1.71 -24.54
N ILE A 51 -8.49 0.79 -24.93
CA ILE A 51 -8.84 -0.41 -24.16
C ILE A 51 -8.79 -1.58 -25.14
N GLY A 52 -7.94 -2.58 -24.87
CA GLY A 52 -7.79 -3.77 -25.72
C GLY A 52 -6.35 -4.22 -25.88
N ASP A 53 -6.09 -5.06 -26.88
CA ASP A 53 -4.76 -5.57 -27.18
C ASP A 53 -3.93 -4.47 -27.90
N PRO A 54 -2.75 -4.08 -27.39
CA PRO A 54 -1.92 -3.04 -28.02
C PRO A 54 -1.46 -3.38 -29.45
N THR A 55 -1.41 -4.66 -29.81
CA THR A 55 -0.98 -5.10 -31.14
C THR A 55 -2.04 -4.90 -32.22
N SER A 56 -3.32 -4.75 -31.86
CA SER A 56 -4.40 -4.43 -32.79
C SER A 56 -4.63 -2.92 -32.96
N MET A 57 -3.79 -2.09 -32.34
CA MET A 57 -3.86 -0.63 -32.47
C MET A 57 -3.55 -0.19 -33.90
N VAL A 58 -4.44 0.61 -34.48
CA VAL A 58 -4.26 1.21 -35.82
C VAL A 58 -3.70 2.63 -35.69
N ASP A 59 -2.74 2.99 -36.55
CA ASP A 59 -1.89 4.18 -36.46
C ASP A 59 -2.59 5.54 -36.28
N ASN A 60 -3.83 5.70 -36.75
CA ASN A 60 -4.37 7.02 -37.08
C ASN A 60 -4.63 7.98 -35.89
N ASN A 61 -4.63 7.53 -34.63
CA ASN A 61 -4.86 8.41 -33.45
C ASN A 61 -3.84 8.27 -32.30
N MET A 62 -2.72 7.58 -32.53
CA MET A 62 -1.75 7.23 -31.48
C MET A 62 -1.03 8.44 -30.83
N ARG A 63 -0.99 9.59 -31.51
CA ARG A 63 -0.38 10.84 -30.98
C ARG A 63 -1.17 11.46 -29.83
N LYS A 64 -2.49 11.29 -29.84
CA LYS A 64 -3.38 11.83 -28.81
C LYS A 64 -3.48 10.89 -27.61
N LEU A 65 -3.06 9.63 -27.77
CA LEU A 65 -3.10 8.63 -26.72
C LEU A 65 -2.37 9.08 -25.45
N ARG A 66 -3.09 9.02 -24.33
CA ARG A 66 -2.60 9.34 -22.99
C ARG A 66 -2.81 8.20 -22.00
N ARG A 67 -3.75 7.29 -22.26
CA ARG A 67 -4.12 6.22 -21.31
C ARG A 67 -4.36 4.91 -22.05
N ILE A 68 -3.78 3.84 -21.56
CA ILE A 68 -3.98 2.48 -22.07
C ILE A 68 -4.42 1.59 -20.92
N LEU A 69 -5.47 0.81 -21.16
CA LEU A 69 -5.82 -0.40 -20.44
C LEU A 69 -5.62 -1.59 -21.37
N VAL A 70 -4.61 -2.41 -21.08
CA VAL A 70 -4.29 -3.60 -21.86
C VAL A 70 -5.20 -4.74 -21.45
N ILE A 71 -5.88 -5.31 -22.44
CA ILE A 71 -6.64 -6.55 -22.33
C ILE A 71 -6.16 -7.45 -23.45
N THR A 72 -5.40 -8.49 -23.14
CA THR A 72 -4.82 -9.41 -24.12
C THR A 72 -4.76 -10.82 -23.56
N GLU A 73 -4.87 -11.80 -24.45
CA GLU A 73 -4.66 -13.23 -24.13
C GLU A 73 -3.21 -13.66 -24.36
N LYS A 74 -2.34 -12.73 -24.79
CA LYS A 74 -0.94 -13.01 -25.11
C LYS A 74 -0.07 -12.97 -23.87
N ASP A 75 0.88 -13.89 -23.77
CA ASP A 75 1.84 -14.01 -22.66
C ASP A 75 2.73 -12.78 -22.41
N MET A 76 2.82 -11.87 -23.37
CA MET A 76 3.68 -10.70 -23.30
C MET A 76 2.99 -9.45 -23.83
N VAL A 77 3.08 -8.36 -23.07
CA VAL A 77 2.67 -7.04 -23.51
C VAL A 77 3.78 -6.39 -24.34
N VAL A 78 3.49 -6.16 -25.62
CA VAL A 78 4.31 -5.40 -26.54
C VAL A 78 3.48 -4.22 -27.04
N ILE A 79 3.93 -3.00 -26.78
CA ILE A 79 3.33 -1.82 -27.40
C ILE A 79 4.08 -1.58 -28.71
N PRO A 80 3.43 -1.62 -29.89
CA PRO A 80 4.10 -1.46 -31.18
C PRO A 80 5.02 -0.23 -31.20
N SER A 81 6.25 -0.38 -31.70
CA SER A 81 7.19 0.73 -31.86
C SER A 81 6.76 1.60 -33.04
N MET A 82 6.68 2.92 -32.84
CA MET A 82 6.05 3.85 -33.80
C MET A 82 7.08 4.87 -34.32
N GLY A 83 7.97 4.42 -35.21
CA GLY A 83 8.89 5.31 -35.92
C GLY A 83 9.62 6.33 -35.03
N LYS A 84 9.65 7.61 -35.46
CA LYS A 84 10.30 8.72 -34.74
C LYS A 84 9.40 9.45 -33.74
N GLU A 85 8.13 9.05 -33.58
CA GLU A 85 7.16 9.86 -32.84
C GLU A 85 6.96 9.39 -31.40
N GLU A 86 7.06 10.34 -30.47
CA GLU A 86 7.00 10.08 -29.03
C GLU A 86 5.55 10.01 -28.52
N ILE A 87 5.15 8.86 -27.97
CA ILE A 87 3.84 8.67 -27.34
C ILE A 87 3.88 9.27 -25.93
N LYS A 88 3.08 10.31 -25.68
CA LYS A 88 2.98 10.97 -24.36
C LYS A 88 2.04 10.21 -23.41
N LEU A 89 2.29 8.91 -23.24
CA LEU A 89 1.50 8.03 -22.38
C LEU A 89 1.64 8.46 -20.92
N ARG A 90 0.51 8.62 -20.22
CA ARG A 90 0.42 9.05 -18.81
C ARG A 90 -0.09 7.93 -17.91
N THR A 91 -0.89 7.02 -18.44
CA THR A 91 -1.45 5.90 -17.69
C THR A 91 -1.28 4.61 -18.48
N PHE A 92 -0.68 3.62 -17.86
CA PHE A 92 -0.63 2.26 -18.36
C PHE A 92 -1.18 1.34 -17.26
N ARG A 93 -2.16 0.52 -17.63
CA ARG A 93 -2.74 -0.53 -16.79
C ARG A 93 -2.90 -1.81 -17.58
N THR A 94 -2.90 -2.92 -16.88
CA THR A 94 -3.23 -4.24 -17.42
C THR A 94 -4.45 -4.79 -16.69
N GLN A 95 -5.24 -5.62 -17.37
CA GLN A 95 -6.33 -6.36 -16.74
C GLN A 95 -6.25 -7.82 -17.17
N GLN A 96 -6.27 -8.70 -16.16
CA GLN A 96 -6.38 -10.15 -16.27
C GLN A 96 -5.21 -10.85 -17.00
N ASN A 97 -4.88 -12.03 -16.46
CA ASN A 97 -3.79 -12.95 -16.82
C ASN A 97 -2.37 -12.48 -16.48
N PRO A 98 -1.52 -13.38 -15.96
CA PRO A 98 -0.13 -13.09 -15.69
C PRO A 98 0.66 -12.96 -17.00
N LEU A 99 1.15 -11.76 -17.32
CA LEU A 99 1.90 -11.45 -18.55
C LEU A 99 3.31 -10.92 -18.25
N GLY A 100 4.24 -11.08 -19.18
CA GLY A 100 5.51 -10.34 -19.19
C GLY A 100 5.38 -8.95 -19.82
N ILE A 101 6.34 -8.07 -19.54
CA ILE A 101 6.47 -6.75 -20.21
C ILE A 101 7.82 -6.62 -20.90
N GLU A 102 7.85 -5.96 -22.06
CA GLU A 102 9.13 -5.71 -22.76
C GLU A 102 10.07 -4.82 -21.93
N LYS A 103 11.37 -5.15 -21.94
CA LYS A 103 12.38 -4.39 -21.18
C LYS A 103 12.50 -2.93 -21.63
N THR A 104 12.28 -2.67 -22.91
CA THR A 104 12.32 -1.34 -23.55
C THR A 104 11.18 -0.43 -23.09
N PHE A 105 10.12 -0.98 -22.47
CA PHE A 105 8.96 -0.23 -22.00
C PHE A 105 9.35 0.97 -21.12
N PHE A 106 10.19 0.73 -20.12
CA PHE A 106 10.62 1.74 -19.14
C PHE A 106 11.47 2.86 -19.76
N MET A 107 12.06 2.63 -20.93
CA MET A 107 12.83 3.64 -21.66
C MET A 107 11.95 4.50 -22.57
N ARG A 108 10.78 3.99 -22.95
CA ARG A 108 9.94 4.60 -24.00
C ARG A 108 8.89 5.55 -23.45
N PHE A 109 8.28 5.23 -22.31
CA PHE A 109 7.10 5.95 -21.80
C PHE A 109 7.44 6.88 -20.62
N VAL A 110 8.35 7.83 -20.86
CA VAL A 110 8.92 8.72 -19.82
C VAL A 110 7.91 9.69 -19.18
N TYR A 111 6.74 9.90 -19.79
CA TYR A 111 5.67 10.77 -19.27
C TYR A 111 4.65 10.04 -18.37
N LEU A 112 4.88 8.76 -18.06
CA LEU A 112 4.00 7.98 -17.21
C LEU A 112 3.81 8.65 -15.84
N ARG A 113 2.55 8.67 -15.40
CA ARG A 113 2.11 9.11 -14.08
C ARG A 113 1.51 7.95 -13.29
N VAL A 114 0.89 7.00 -13.97
CA VAL A 114 0.30 5.80 -13.39
C VAL A 114 0.84 4.60 -14.18
N LEU A 115 1.58 3.74 -13.49
CA LEU A 115 2.08 2.48 -14.01
C LEU A 115 1.58 1.37 -13.11
N ASP A 116 0.67 0.57 -13.66
CA ASP A 116 0.08 -0.57 -12.99
C ASP A 116 0.50 -1.83 -13.74
N LEU A 117 1.33 -2.61 -13.06
CA LEU A 117 1.86 -3.90 -13.50
C LEU A 117 1.44 -5.00 -12.53
N SER A 118 0.35 -4.78 -11.77
CA SER A 118 -0.14 -5.73 -10.79
C SER A 118 -0.46 -7.09 -11.42
N ASP A 119 -0.12 -8.15 -10.69
CA ASP A 119 -0.29 -9.56 -11.05
C ASP A 119 0.41 -10.00 -12.36
N LEU A 120 1.35 -9.20 -12.89
CA LEU A 120 2.19 -9.55 -14.03
C LEU A 120 3.42 -10.40 -13.64
N LEU A 121 3.95 -11.19 -14.58
CA LEU A 121 5.17 -12.00 -14.43
C LEU A 121 6.46 -11.16 -14.54
N VAL A 122 6.48 -10.01 -13.89
CA VAL A 122 7.65 -9.13 -13.87
C VAL A 122 8.62 -9.62 -12.80
N GLU A 123 9.76 -10.17 -13.21
CA GLU A 123 10.79 -10.67 -12.29
C GLU A 123 11.81 -9.60 -11.86
N LYS A 124 12.02 -8.59 -12.71
CA LYS A 124 13.02 -7.55 -12.52
C LYS A 124 12.51 -6.21 -13.04
N ILE A 125 12.71 -5.18 -12.23
CA ILE A 125 12.50 -3.79 -12.63
C ILE A 125 13.86 -3.17 -12.97
N PRO A 126 14.07 -2.64 -14.19
CA PRO A 126 15.36 -2.11 -14.61
C PRO A 126 15.67 -0.78 -13.91
N ASP A 127 16.96 -0.45 -13.80
CA ASP A 127 17.41 0.82 -13.21
C ASP A 127 16.87 2.06 -13.94
N CYS A 128 16.54 1.94 -15.23
CA CYS A 128 15.91 3.03 -15.99
C CYS A 128 14.49 3.39 -15.50
N LEU A 129 13.90 2.64 -14.57
CA LEU A 129 12.70 3.06 -13.84
C LEU A 129 12.86 4.47 -13.27
N GLY A 130 14.04 4.82 -12.77
CA GLY A 130 14.34 6.15 -12.22
C GLY A 130 14.16 7.31 -13.20
N ASN A 131 14.06 7.04 -14.51
CA ASN A 131 13.82 8.05 -15.55
C ASN A 131 12.34 8.45 -15.63
N LEU A 132 11.42 7.68 -15.03
CA LEU A 132 9.98 7.97 -15.01
C LEU A 132 9.64 9.06 -13.98
N ILE A 133 10.32 10.21 -14.03
CA ILE A 133 10.27 11.25 -13.00
C ILE A 133 8.87 11.84 -12.75
N HIS A 134 7.93 11.65 -13.68
CA HIS A 134 6.53 12.08 -13.57
C HIS A 134 5.63 11.06 -12.86
N LEU A 135 6.15 9.88 -12.52
CA LEU A 135 5.39 8.78 -11.94
C LEU A 135 4.85 9.19 -10.56
N ARG A 136 3.55 8.94 -10.36
CA ARG A 136 2.80 9.19 -9.11
C ARG A 136 2.30 7.90 -8.48
N LEU A 137 1.98 6.90 -9.30
CA LEU A 137 1.55 5.58 -8.86
C LEU A 137 2.39 4.52 -9.57
N LEU A 138 3.02 3.66 -8.78
CA LEU A 138 3.68 2.43 -9.23
C LEU A 138 3.04 1.25 -8.48
N ASP A 139 2.30 0.43 -9.22
CA ASP A 139 1.71 -0.79 -8.70
C ASP A 139 2.48 -1.99 -9.24
N LEU A 140 3.04 -2.77 -8.31
CA LEU A 140 3.78 -4.00 -8.58
C LEU A 140 3.22 -5.15 -7.73
N ASP A 141 2.00 -5.02 -7.20
CA ASP A 141 1.39 -6.05 -6.37
C ASP A 141 1.33 -7.40 -7.09
N GLY A 142 1.58 -8.49 -6.37
CA GLY A 142 1.49 -9.84 -6.91
C GLY A 142 2.54 -10.20 -7.98
N THR A 143 3.49 -9.30 -8.27
CA THR A 143 4.57 -9.57 -9.23
C THR A 143 5.66 -10.49 -8.64
N LEU A 144 6.51 -11.03 -9.52
CA LEU A 144 7.63 -11.91 -9.15
C LEU A 144 8.94 -11.14 -8.90
N ILE A 145 8.86 -9.84 -8.62
CA ILE A 145 10.07 -9.02 -8.47
C ILE A 145 10.93 -9.52 -7.30
N SER A 146 12.22 -9.69 -7.58
CA SER A 146 13.21 -10.07 -6.56
C SER A 146 13.82 -8.87 -5.84
N SER A 147 13.79 -7.70 -6.48
CA SER A 147 14.33 -6.45 -5.95
C SER A 147 13.67 -5.24 -6.61
N VAL A 148 13.67 -4.11 -5.89
CA VAL A 148 13.36 -2.79 -6.43
C VAL A 148 14.69 -2.04 -6.61
N PRO A 149 14.96 -1.42 -7.77
CA PRO A 149 16.24 -0.75 -8.03
C PRO A 149 16.44 0.49 -7.15
N GLU A 150 17.69 0.82 -6.82
CA GLU A 150 18.03 2.01 -6.02
C GLU A 150 17.63 3.32 -6.76
N SER A 151 17.49 3.27 -8.09
CA SER A 151 17.01 4.39 -8.90
C SER A 151 15.57 4.81 -8.58
N ILE A 152 14.78 4.01 -7.84
CA ILE A 152 13.45 4.40 -7.32
C ILE A 152 13.53 5.73 -6.56
N GLY A 153 14.65 6.03 -5.89
CA GLY A 153 14.84 7.27 -5.13
C GLY A 153 14.94 8.54 -5.97
N ALA A 154 14.93 8.42 -7.31
CA ALA A 154 14.80 9.52 -8.26
C ALA A 154 13.33 9.92 -8.51
N LEU A 155 12.37 9.05 -8.20
CA LEU A 155 10.93 9.28 -8.43
C LEU A 155 10.32 10.20 -7.36
N LYS A 156 10.75 11.47 -7.36
CA LYS A 156 10.33 12.45 -6.34
C LYS A 156 8.84 12.76 -6.35
N ASN A 157 8.14 12.50 -7.46
CA ASN A 157 6.69 12.71 -7.58
C ASN A 157 5.87 11.49 -7.19
N LEU A 158 6.50 10.37 -6.81
CA LEU A 158 5.79 9.15 -6.46
C LEU A 158 4.99 9.35 -5.18
N GLN A 159 3.70 9.05 -5.25
CA GLN A 159 2.72 9.19 -4.17
C GLN A 159 2.22 7.83 -3.69
N MET A 160 2.13 6.83 -4.57
CA MET A 160 1.67 5.49 -4.23
C MET A 160 2.67 4.46 -4.75
N LEU A 161 3.11 3.58 -3.85
CA LEU A 161 3.96 2.44 -4.17
C LEU A 161 3.35 1.18 -3.57
N HIS A 162 2.91 0.26 -4.42
CA HIS A 162 2.35 -1.03 -4.00
C HIS A 162 3.33 -2.15 -4.37
N LEU A 163 3.68 -2.95 -3.37
CA LEU A 163 4.64 -4.06 -3.39
C LEU A 163 4.09 -5.24 -2.56
N GLN A 164 2.78 -5.36 -2.44
CA GLN A 164 2.10 -6.41 -1.69
C GLN A 164 2.13 -7.72 -2.45
N ARG A 165 2.12 -8.84 -1.73
CA ARG A 165 2.08 -10.19 -2.32
C ARG A 165 3.26 -10.51 -3.27
N CYS A 166 4.36 -9.75 -3.21
CA CYS A 166 5.57 -9.96 -4.02
C CYS A 166 6.44 -11.07 -3.42
N LYS A 167 6.13 -12.34 -3.71
CA LYS A 167 6.69 -13.51 -3.01
C LYS A 167 8.22 -13.65 -3.08
N SER A 168 8.89 -13.00 -4.04
CA SER A 168 10.34 -13.05 -4.21
C SER A 168 11.07 -11.81 -3.67
N LEU A 169 10.35 -10.81 -3.17
CA LEU A 169 10.93 -9.57 -2.68
C LEU A 169 11.33 -9.69 -1.20
N HIS A 170 12.64 -9.71 -0.94
CA HIS A 170 13.18 -9.90 0.42
C HIS A 170 13.81 -8.65 1.04
N SER A 171 14.03 -7.60 0.26
CA SER A 171 14.67 -6.36 0.74
C SER A 171 14.10 -5.12 0.05
N LEU A 172 13.97 -4.04 0.82
CA LEU A 172 13.69 -2.71 0.29
C LEU A 172 14.99 -1.92 0.08
N PRO A 173 15.17 -1.22 -1.05
CA PRO A 173 16.34 -0.37 -1.30
C PRO A 173 16.37 0.82 -0.34
N SER A 174 17.56 1.32 0.00
CA SER A 174 17.70 2.49 0.89
C SER A 174 17.06 3.74 0.32
N ALA A 175 17.01 3.82 -1.01
CA ALA A 175 16.40 4.89 -1.77
C ALA A 175 14.90 5.10 -1.52
N ILE A 176 14.16 4.13 -0.96
CA ILE A 176 12.74 4.35 -0.60
C ILE A 176 12.56 5.53 0.35
N THR A 177 13.50 5.74 1.27
CA THR A 177 13.45 6.87 2.22
C THR A 177 13.67 8.24 1.57
N ARG A 178 13.98 8.27 0.26
CA ARG A 178 14.12 9.49 -0.53
C ARG A 178 12.83 9.90 -1.25
N LEU A 179 11.76 9.09 -1.16
CA LEU A 179 10.46 9.33 -1.78
C LEU A 179 9.62 10.32 -0.96
N CYS A 180 10.08 11.56 -0.86
CA CYS A 180 9.52 12.55 0.06
C CYS A 180 8.05 12.94 -0.18
N ASN A 181 7.44 12.58 -1.32
CA ASN A 181 6.01 12.82 -1.58
C ASN A 181 5.15 11.55 -1.45
N LEU A 182 5.72 10.44 -0.96
CA LEU A 182 5.01 9.19 -0.82
C LEU A 182 3.90 9.31 0.24
N ARG A 183 2.71 8.86 -0.14
CA ARG A 183 1.46 8.91 0.62
C ARG A 183 0.95 7.52 0.97
N ARG A 184 1.16 6.54 0.08
CA ARG A 184 0.81 5.14 0.32
C ARG A 184 2.00 4.23 0.04
N LEU A 185 2.32 3.38 1.01
CA LEU A 185 3.29 2.30 0.87
C LEU A 185 2.62 0.99 1.28
N GLY A 186 2.38 0.10 0.31
CA GLY A 186 1.87 -1.23 0.53
C GLY A 186 2.97 -2.27 0.40
N ILE A 187 3.24 -3.02 1.46
CA ILE A 187 4.26 -4.09 1.49
C ILE A 187 3.76 -5.35 2.23
N ASP A 188 2.46 -5.43 2.50
CA ASP A 188 1.89 -6.56 3.23
C ASP A 188 1.94 -7.86 2.41
N PHE A 189 1.95 -9.00 3.09
CA PHE A 189 2.11 -10.34 2.48
C PHE A 189 3.38 -10.51 1.62
N THR A 190 4.40 -9.67 1.82
CA THR A 190 5.69 -9.74 1.13
C THR A 190 6.78 -10.15 2.12
N PRO A 191 7.64 -11.15 1.81
CA PRO A 191 8.61 -11.72 2.76
C PRO A 191 9.87 -10.85 2.92
N ILE A 192 9.69 -9.55 3.11
CA ILE A 192 10.77 -8.59 3.32
C ILE A 192 11.36 -8.78 4.72
N ASN A 193 12.67 -8.92 4.79
CA ASN A 193 13.43 -9.06 6.04
C ASN A 193 14.62 -8.10 6.14
N LYS A 194 14.81 -7.23 5.13
CA LYS A 194 15.81 -6.15 5.13
C LYS A 194 15.13 -4.84 4.77
N PHE A 195 14.98 -3.98 5.76
CA PHE A 195 14.35 -2.67 5.66
C PHE A 195 15.39 -1.56 5.84
N PRO A 196 15.30 -0.45 5.11
CA PRO A 196 16.14 0.70 5.37
C PRO A 196 15.67 1.45 6.62
N ARG A 197 16.61 2.14 7.29
CA ARG A 197 16.28 3.09 8.36
C ARG A 197 15.71 4.38 7.82
N GLY A 198 14.82 5.03 8.58
CA GLY A 198 14.33 6.37 8.25
C GLY A 198 13.03 6.37 7.44
N ILE A 199 12.14 5.40 7.69
CA ILE A 199 10.75 5.46 7.21
C ILE A 199 10.06 6.71 7.75
N GLY A 200 10.42 7.18 8.96
CA GLY A 200 9.94 8.44 9.55
C GLY A 200 10.26 9.70 8.73
N ARG A 201 11.13 9.62 7.72
CA ARG A 201 11.39 10.73 6.78
C ARG A 201 10.24 10.94 5.78
N LEU A 202 9.38 9.94 5.59
CA LEU A 202 8.26 9.99 4.67
C LEU A 202 7.04 10.64 5.34
N GLN A 203 7.17 11.91 5.70
CA GLN A 203 6.22 12.64 6.55
C GLN A 203 4.81 12.80 5.95
N PHE A 204 4.65 12.60 4.64
CA PHE A 204 3.36 12.62 3.96
C PHE A 204 2.69 11.24 3.83
N LEU A 205 3.28 10.19 4.43
CA LEU A 205 2.63 8.88 4.47
C LEU A 205 1.30 8.97 5.22
N ASN A 206 0.25 8.56 4.52
CA ASN A 206 -1.11 8.41 5.01
C ASN A 206 -1.42 6.93 5.23
N ASP A 207 -1.03 6.07 4.30
CA ASP A 207 -1.37 4.65 4.35
C ASP A 207 -0.09 3.82 4.35
N LEU A 208 0.10 3.05 5.42
CA LEU A 208 1.26 2.19 5.58
C LEU A 208 0.80 0.77 5.91
N GLU A 209 0.78 -0.06 4.88
CA GLU A 209 0.30 -1.44 4.94
C GLU A 209 1.50 -2.39 5.02
N GLY A 210 1.65 -3.06 6.15
CA GLY A 210 2.69 -4.06 6.40
C GLY A 210 3.92 -3.55 7.15
N PHE A 211 3.80 -2.53 8.02
CA PHE A 211 4.91 -2.05 8.87
C PHE A 211 5.42 -3.19 9.76
N PRO A 212 6.62 -3.75 9.52
CA PRO A 212 7.13 -4.85 10.31
C PRO A 212 7.91 -4.29 11.49
N VAL A 213 7.52 -4.66 12.71
CA VAL A 213 8.25 -4.24 13.90
C VAL A 213 9.57 -5.00 14.02
N GLY A 214 10.66 -4.27 14.21
CA GLY A 214 12.01 -4.82 14.37
C GLY A 214 12.71 -4.28 15.62
N GLY A 215 13.49 -5.15 16.26
CA GLY A 215 14.35 -4.80 17.38
C GLY A 215 15.66 -4.20 16.85
N GLY A 216 15.61 -2.92 16.48
CA GLY A 216 16.70 -2.20 15.81
C GLY A 216 18.10 -2.59 16.33
N SER A 217 18.89 -3.25 15.49
CA SER A 217 20.33 -3.43 15.71
C SER A 217 21.04 -2.14 15.32
N ASP A 218 21.82 -1.57 16.24
CA ASP A 218 22.32 -0.19 16.14
C ASP A 218 23.37 0.06 15.05
N ASN A 219 23.91 -0.98 14.39
CA ASN A 219 25.12 -0.83 13.57
C ASN A 219 25.01 -1.10 12.06
N THR A 220 23.82 -1.33 11.48
CA THR A 220 23.67 -1.63 10.05
C THR A 220 22.69 -0.70 9.31
N LYS A 221 22.99 -0.36 8.04
CA LYS A 221 22.11 0.47 7.17
C LYS A 221 20.74 -0.18 6.91
N MET A 222 20.71 -1.51 6.98
CA MET A 222 19.51 -2.34 6.84
C MET A 222 19.20 -2.99 8.19
N GLN A 223 17.92 -3.16 8.47
CA GLN A 223 17.38 -3.74 9.71
C GLN A 223 16.31 -4.79 9.38
N ASP A 224 15.96 -5.59 10.37
CA ASP A 224 15.03 -6.72 10.25
C ASP A 224 13.55 -6.34 10.47
N GLY A 225 13.29 -5.04 10.66
CA GLY A 225 12.00 -4.36 10.79
C GLY A 225 12.24 -2.88 11.17
N TRP A 226 11.19 -2.06 11.20
CA TRP A 226 11.26 -0.68 11.64
C TRP A 226 11.05 -0.54 13.15
N ASN A 227 11.70 0.46 13.74
CA ASN A 227 11.46 0.82 15.13
C ASN A 227 10.13 1.57 15.24
N LEU A 228 9.30 1.19 16.21
CA LEU A 228 8.02 1.86 16.49
C LEU A 228 8.16 3.37 16.73
N GLN A 229 9.31 3.86 17.20
CA GLN A 229 9.55 5.30 17.37
C GLN A 229 9.55 6.08 16.06
N GLU A 230 9.79 5.43 14.92
CA GLU A 230 9.72 6.11 13.63
C GLU A 230 8.30 6.62 13.34
N LEU A 231 7.27 5.98 13.90
CA LEU A 231 5.86 6.40 13.78
C LEU A 231 5.60 7.80 14.36
N ALA A 232 6.42 8.27 15.31
CA ALA A 232 6.29 9.61 15.88
C ALA A 232 6.36 10.72 14.80
N HIS A 233 7.07 10.47 13.71
CA HIS A 233 7.25 11.43 12.62
C HIS A 233 6.16 11.33 11.54
N LEU A 234 5.33 10.29 11.56
CA LEU A 234 4.31 10.00 10.55
C LEU A 234 2.94 10.54 11.00
N SER A 235 2.80 11.86 11.06
CA SER A 235 1.61 12.53 11.63
C SER A 235 0.35 12.46 10.77
N GLN A 236 0.47 12.17 9.47
CA GLN A 236 -0.63 12.18 8.51
C GLN A 236 -1.29 10.79 8.33
N LEU A 237 -0.86 9.77 9.08
CA LEU A 237 -1.38 8.42 8.95
C LEU A 237 -2.91 8.35 9.09
N ARG A 238 -3.56 7.74 8.11
CA ARG A 238 -4.99 7.39 8.02
C ARG A 238 -5.20 5.89 8.17
N GLN A 239 -4.29 5.08 7.62
CA GLN A 239 -4.26 3.63 7.77
C GLN A 239 -2.87 3.15 8.20
N LEU A 240 -2.83 2.29 9.21
CA LEU A 240 -1.59 1.69 9.70
C LEU A 240 -1.79 0.21 10.01
N ASP A 241 -0.98 -0.62 9.36
CA ASP A 241 -0.93 -2.06 9.63
C ASP A 241 0.42 -2.41 10.26
N LEU A 242 0.41 -2.77 11.55
CA LEU A 242 1.59 -3.18 12.31
C LEU A 242 1.69 -4.70 12.35
N ASN A 243 2.78 -5.23 11.79
CA ASN A 243 3.08 -6.65 11.71
C ASN A 243 4.23 -7.03 12.64
N LYS A 244 4.21 -8.27 13.13
CA LYS A 244 5.26 -8.86 13.99
C LYS A 244 5.44 -8.10 15.32
N LEU A 245 4.33 -7.65 15.91
CA LEU A 245 4.32 -6.85 17.14
C LEU A 245 5.04 -7.52 18.31
N GLU A 246 5.11 -8.85 18.34
CA GLU A 246 5.85 -9.63 19.34
C GLU A 246 7.36 -9.36 19.36
N ARG A 247 7.90 -8.79 18.28
CA ARG A 247 9.33 -8.42 18.16
C ARG A 247 9.64 -7.05 18.75
N ALA A 248 8.63 -6.29 19.15
CA ALA A 248 8.81 -5.01 19.80
C ALA A 248 9.46 -5.19 21.18
N THR A 249 10.34 -4.26 21.56
CA THR A 249 10.90 -4.22 22.92
C THR A 249 10.03 -3.34 23.81
N PRO A 250 9.44 -3.89 24.90
CA PRO A 250 8.68 -3.09 25.84
C PRO A 250 9.58 -2.05 26.51
N ARG A 251 9.11 -0.81 26.58
CA ARG A 251 9.81 0.26 27.31
C ARG A 251 9.17 0.50 28.67
N SER A 252 10.00 0.89 29.64
CA SER A 252 9.64 1.16 31.04
C SER A 252 8.84 2.45 31.23
N SER A 253 8.82 3.36 30.26
CA SER A 253 8.04 4.60 30.31
C SER A 253 6.65 4.39 29.72
N THR A 254 5.63 4.45 30.57
CA THR A 254 4.19 4.43 30.24
C THR A 254 3.71 5.63 29.41
N ASP A 255 4.57 6.62 29.12
CA ASP A 255 4.18 7.92 28.58
C ASP A 255 4.19 8.03 27.05
N ALA A 256 4.64 7.02 26.31
CA ALA A 256 4.69 7.08 24.86
C ALA A 256 3.46 6.39 24.24
N LEU A 257 2.28 7.01 24.37
CA LEU A 257 1.11 6.62 23.57
C LEU A 257 1.39 6.93 22.09
N LEU A 258 1.93 5.96 21.36
CA LEU A 258 2.54 6.18 20.04
C LEU A 258 1.57 6.67 18.96
N LEU A 259 0.29 6.34 19.12
CA LEU A 259 -0.75 6.56 18.10
C LEU A 259 -1.78 7.62 18.52
N THR A 260 -1.80 8.05 19.78
CA THR A 260 -2.86 8.93 20.30
C THR A 260 -2.84 10.33 19.67
N ASP A 261 -1.68 10.78 19.18
CA ASP A 261 -1.50 12.04 18.46
C ASP A 261 -1.84 11.95 16.95
N LYS A 262 -2.12 10.76 16.42
CA LYS A 262 -2.39 10.50 15.00
C LYS A 262 -3.83 10.82 14.62
N LYS A 263 -4.21 12.09 14.69
CA LYS A 263 -5.59 12.60 14.54
C LYS A 263 -6.31 12.23 13.24
N HIS A 264 -5.60 11.72 12.23
CA HIS A 264 -6.16 11.29 10.96
C HIS A 264 -6.36 9.78 10.86
N LEU A 265 -5.89 9.00 11.84
CA LEU A 265 -5.89 7.54 11.80
C LEU A 265 -7.31 7.00 11.95
N LYS A 266 -7.82 6.39 10.89
CA LYS A 266 -9.16 5.79 10.80
C LYS A 266 -9.11 4.26 10.85
N LYS A 267 -8.04 3.65 10.33
CA LYS A 267 -7.88 2.19 10.27
C LYS A 267 -6.57 1.74 10.92
N LEU A 268 -6.68 0.78 11.82
CA LEU A 268 -5.55 0.21 12.55
C LEU A 268 -5.62 -1.31 12.54
N ASN A 269 -4.60 -1.95 11.99
CA ASN A 269 -4.45 -3.40 12.05
C ASN A 269 -3.24 -3.74 12.92
N LEU A 270 -3.45 -4.57 13.95
CA LEU A 270 -2.43 -5.02 14.89
C LEU A 270 -2.25 -6.54 14.75
N CYS A 271 -1.11 -6.94 14.20
CA CYS A 271 -0.84 -8.33 13.83
C CYS A 271 0.41 -8.87 14.55
N CYS A 272 0.22 -9.98 15.26
CA CYS A 272 1.31 -10.83 15.74
C CYS A 272 1.57 -11.99 14.77
N THR A 273 2.72 -12.64 14.88
CA THR A 273 2.98 -13.90 14.16
C THR A 273 2.63 -15.12 15.01
N LYS A 274 2.31 -16.24 14.33
CA LYS A 274 2.15 -17.52 15.03
C LYS A 274 3.49 -17.94 15.64
N PRO A 275 3.52 -18.40 16.90
CA PRO A 275 4.74 -18.86 17.53
C PRO A 275 5.29 -20.08 16.79
N THR A 276 6.61 -20.20 16.76
CA THR A 276 7.31 -21.41 16.29
C THR A 276 7.33 -22.51 17.35
N ASP A 277 7.17 -22.15 18.62
CA ASP A 277 7.13 -23.06 19.77
C ASP A 277 5.69 -23.32 20.23
N GLU A 278 5.43 -24.51 20.83
CA GLU A 278 4.08 -24.97 21.20
C GLU A 278 3.41 -24.14 22.32
N GLU A 279 4.19 -23.45 23.17
CA GLU A 279 3.65 -22.61 24.25
C GLU A 279 4.35 -21.24 24.35
N TYR A 280 3.56 -20.18 24.54
CA TYR A 280 4.07 -18.83 24.75
C TYR A 280 4.75 -18.71 26.12
N SER A 281 6.00 -18.23 26.15
CA SER A 281 6.65 -17.90 27.42
C SER A 281 5.88 -16.80 28.19
N GLU A 282 5.81 -16.89 29.52
CA GLU A 282 5.18 -15.86 30.38
C GLU A 282 5.73 -14.45 30.10
N LYS A 283 7.03 -14.35 29.85
CA LYS A 283 7.67 -13.09 29.48
C LYS A 283 7.16 -12.55 28.14
N GLY A 284 6.96 -13.42 27.15
CA GLY A 284 6.40 -13.04 25.86
C GLY A 284 4.96 -12.51 25.98
N ILE A 285 4.13 -13.18 26.78
CA ILE A 285 2.74 -12.78 27.05
C ILE A 285 2.73 -11.38 27.71
N SER A 286 3.51 -11.18 28.78
CA SER A 286 3.59 -9.88 29.45
C SER A 286 4.09 -8.78 28.52
N ASN A 287 5.07 -9.08 27.65
CA ASN A 287 5.61 -8.11 26.70
C ASN A 287 4.57 -7.68 25.67
N VAL A 288 3.84 -8.63 25.07
CA VAL A 288 2.85 -8.28 24.03
C VAL A 288 1.69 -7.47 24.62
N GLU A 289 1.24 -7.80 25.83
CA GLU A 289 0.22 -7.01 26.55
C GLU A 289 0.69 -5.57 26.77
N MET A 290 1.92 -5.37 27.24
CA MET A 290 2.50 -4.03 27.42
C MET A 290 2.60 -3.24 26.10
N ILE A 291 2.99 -3.89 25.01
CA ILE A 291 3.11 -3.24 23.70
C ILE A 291 1.74 -2.80 23.17
N PHE A 292 0.73 -3.66 23.28
CA PHE A 292 -0.63 -3.32 22.86
C PHE A 292 -1.21 -2.17 23.69
N GLU A 293 -0.90 -2.09 24.99
CA GLU A 293 -1.29 -0.97 25.84
C GLU A 293 -0.68 0.37 25.35
N GLN A 294 0.57 0.36 24.86
CA GLN A 294 1.26 1.54 24.31
C GLN A 294 0.72 2.00 22.95
N LEU A 295 -0.01 1.14 22.24
CA LEU A 295 -0.58 1.40 20.92
C LEU A 295 -2.02 1.95 20.99
N SER A 296 -2.33 2.71 22.05
CA SER A 296 -3.62 3.37 22.24
C SER A 296 -3.98 4.25 21.03
N PRO A 297 -5.07 3.93 20.30
CA PRO A 297 -5.49 4.67 19.12
C PRO A 297 -6.17 6.00 19.47
N PRO A 298 -6.29 6.93 18.51
CA PRO A 298 -7.04 8.16 18.68
C PRO A 298 -8.56 7.90 18.62
N ARG A 299 -9.36 8.89 19.06
CA ARG A 299 -10.82 8.74 19.21
C ARG A 299 -11.60 8.60 17.90
N ASN A 300 -10.99 8.99 16.79
CA ASN A 300 -11.57 8.96 15.46
C ASN A 300 -11.25 7.65 14.70
N LEU A 301 -10.79 6.61 15.40
CA LEU A 301 -10.59 5.29 14.82
C LEU A 301 -11.95 4.66 14.47
N GLU A 302 -12.07 4.14 13.25
CA GLU A 302 -13.31 3.61 12.67
C GLU A 302 -13.23 2.08 12.42
N ASP A 303 -12.06 1.55 12.04
CA ASP A 303 -11.81 0.12 11.79
C ASP A 303 -10.59 -0.35 12.60
N LEU A 304 -10.81 -1.36 13.45
CA LEU A 304 -9.77 -2.00 14.25
C LEU A 304 -9.75 -3.50 13.97
N MET A 305 -8.59 -4.00 13.57
CA MET A 305 -8.32 -5.44 13.47
C MET A 305 -7.20 -5.84 14.43
N ILE A 306 -7.43 -6.90 15.19
CA ILE A 306 -6.41 -7.55 16.01
C ILE A 306 -6.30 -9.01 15.58
N VAL A 307 -5.09 -9.42 15.18
CA VAL A 307 -4.81 -10.74 14.62
C VAL A 307 -3.73 -11.44 15.42
N LEU A 308 -4.00 -12.69 15.80
CA LEU A 308 -3.06 -13.59 16.49
C LEU A 308 -2.53 -13.02 17.82
N PHE A 309 -3.29 -12.15 18.48
CA PHE A 309 -2.92 -11.66 19.80
C PHE A 309 -2.94 -12.80 20.82
N PHE A 310 -1.82 -12.99 21.51
CA PHE A 310 -1.62 -14.10 22.44
C PHE A 310 -1.50 -13.65 23.90
N GLY A 311 -1.80 -12.38 24.19
CA GLY A 311 -2.01 -11.91 25.56
C GLY A 311 -3.23 -12.57 26.20
N ARG A 312 -3.23 -12.63 27.52
CA ARG A 312 -4.36 -13.13 28.34
C ARG A 312 -5.44 -12.06 28.51
N LYS A 313 -5.05 -10.79 28.43
CA LYS A 313 -5.93 -9.63 28.57
C LYS A 313 -5.76 -8.67 27.40
N PHE A 314 -6.88 -8.22 26.85
CA PHE A 314 -6.89 -7.12 25.89
C PHE A 314 -6.45 -5.81 26.56
N PRO A 315 -5.90 -4.86 25.77
CA PRO A 315 -5.48 -3.58 26.31
C PRO A 315 -6.66 -2.78 26.85
N THR A 316 -6.41 -1.96 27.88
CA THR A 316 -7.46 -1.30 28.64
C THR A 316 -8.26 -0.33 27.79
N TRP A 317 -7.61 0.37 26.85
CA TRP A 317 -8.24 1.32 25.94
C TRP A 317 -9.32 0.70 25.07
N LEU A 318 -9.31 -0.61 24.84
CA LEU A 318 -10.35 -1.32 24.06
C LEU A 318 -11.70 -1.35 24.79
N SER A 319 -11.67 -1.22 26.12
CA SER A 319 -12.84 -1.25 27.01
C SER A 319 -13.35 0.15 27.38
N THR A 320 -12.80 1.21 26.78
CA THR A 320 -13.09 2.60 27.16
C THR A 320 -13.99 3.29 26.14
N SER A 321 -14.63 4.38 26.56
CA SER A 321 -15.35 5.30 25.65
C SER A 321 -14.45 6.00 24.61
N GLN A 322 -13.14 5.69 24.59
CA GLN A 322 -12.19 6.24 23.65
C GLN A 322 -12.48 5.81 22.21
N LEU A 323 -13.03 4.61 22.01
CA LEU A 323 -13.36 4.05 20.69
C LEU A 323 -14.77 4.43 20.22
N SER A 324 -15.22 5.66 20.52
CA SER A 324 -16.59 6.13 20.23
C SER A 324 -16.93 6.21 18.73
N SER A 325 -15.94 6.27 17.84
CA SER A 325 -16.15 6.29 16.38
C SER A 325 -16.01 4.90 15.74
N LEU A 326 -15.71 3.87 16.54
CA LEU A 326 -15.42 2.53 16.01
C LEU A 326 -16.69 1.92 15.42
N THR A 327 -16.61 1.56 14.15
CA THR A 327 -17.70 0.92 13.40
C THR A 327 -17.43 -0.57 13.19
N TYR A 328 -16.15 -0.95 13.06
CA TYR A 328 -15.74 -2.34 12.83
C TYR A 328 -14.67 -2.77 13.83
N LEU A 329 -14.94 -3.88 14.53
CA LEU A 329 -13.97 -4.58 15.36
C LEU A 329 -13.84 -6.01 14.85
N ARG A 330 -12.62 -6.40 14.47
CA ARG A 330 -12.30 -7.78 14.04
C ARG A 330 -11.22 -8.37 14.94
N LEU A 331 -11.56 -9.44 15.65
CA LEU A 331 -10.63 -10.22 16.46
C LEU A 331 -10.44 -11.58 15.79
N ILE A 332 -9.22 -11.87 15.33
CA ILE A 332 -8.91 -13.08 14.56
C ILE A 332 -7.86 -13.88 15.32
N ASP A 333 -8.15 -15.16 15.59
CA ASP A 333 -7.23 -16.09 16.26
C ASP A 333 -6.65 -15.58 17.60
N CYS A 334 -7.39 -14.76 18.36
CA CYS A 334 -7.00 -14.24 19.68
C CYS A 334 -7.27 -15.25 20.81
N LYS A 335 -6.66 -16.44 20.74
CA LYS A 335 -7.09 -17.63 21.49
C LYS A 335 -6.78 -17.60 23.00
N SER A 336 -5.80 -16.80 23.42
CA SER A 336 -5.33 -16.75 24.81
C SER A 336 -6.18 -15.85 25.72
N CYS A 337 -7.03 -15.00 25.14
CA CYS A 337 -7.86 -14.06 25.89
C CYS A 337 -9.01 -14.78 26.59
N VAL A 338 -9.10 -14.57 27.91
CA VAL A 338 -10.14 -15.22 28.74
C VAL A 338 -11.50 -14.52 28.60
N HIS A 339 -11.49 -13.24 28.23
CA HIS A 339 -12.68 -12.42 28.08
C HIS A 339 -12.65 -11.69 26.73
N LEU A 340 -13.82 -11.57 26.11
CA LEU A 340 -14.00 -10.64 25.00
C LEU A 340 -13.94 -9.20 25.53
N PRO A 341 -13.53 -8.23 24.69
CA PRO A 341 -13.65 -6.82 25.03
C PRO A 341 -15.12 -6.48 25.31
N PRO A 342 -15.41 -5.61 26.29
CA PRO A 342 -16.77 -5.27 26.71
C PRO A 342 -17.56 -4.49 25.66
#